data_AF-A0A431TV77-F1
#
_entry.id   AF-A0A431TV77-F1
#
_cell.length_a   1.000
_cell.length_b   1.000
_cell.length_c   1.000
_cell.angle_alpha   90.00
_cell.angle_beta   90.00
_cell.angle_gamma   90.00
#
_symmetry.space_group_name_H-M   'P 1'
#
loop_
_entity.id
_entity.type
_entity.pdbx_description
1 polymer ?
#
loop_
_entity_poly.entity_id
_entity_poly.type
_entity_poly.pdbx_seq_one_letter_code
_entity_poly.pdbx_strand_id
1 'polypeptide(L)'
;MEYVPCLITPGPLLFSLHNTELVKPEGANFPLPARLFLRTAPGQPTLIVALCGTTGQLFPTTTYDHGPFQVVGGQRYATRQELGAYFQSQHTGMRPAQGAATLLAVDGSTREVRPDKGRKSFGLAQLRAALAADYIDVHCPQHGPYEGYIFVFDDEGKNRRLPINPLATAAWYETYPLEHYSPVDVVAGPVLLMKSDMLR
;
A
#
# COMPACT_ATOMS: atom_id res chain seq x y z
N MET A 1 24.00 26.02 0.20
CA MET A 1 22.85 25.56 -0.60
C MET A 1 21.67 25.48 0.32
N GLU A 2 20.75 26.43 0.23
CA GLU A 2 19.52 26.41 1.01
C GLU A 2 18.60 25.33 0.42
N TYR A 3 18.12 24.44 1.27
CA TYR A 3 17.14 23.42 0.91
C TYR A 3 15.80 24.12 0.75
N VAL A 4 15.40 24.39 -0.50
CA VAL A 4 14.04 24.83 -0.81
C VAL A 4 13.18 23.57 -0.78
N PRO A 5 12.27 23.38 0.20
CA PRO A 5 11.38 22.24 0.17
C PRO A 5 10.51 22.38 -1.07
N CYS A 6 10.68 21.43 -2.00
CA CYS A 6 9.80 21.28 -3.13
C CYS A 6 8.38 21.08 -2.57
N LEU A 7 7.48 22.03 -2.81
CA LEU A 7 6.08 21.91 -2.46
C LEU A 7 5.47 20.84 -3.38
N ILE A 8 5.63 19.57 -3.00
CA ILE A 8 4.99 18.46 -3.69
C ILE A 8 3.49 18.61 -3.45
N THR A 9 2.77 19.06 -4.47
CA THR A 9 1.30 18.94 -4.47
C THR A 9 1.00 17.45 -4.42
N PRO A 10 0.24 16.94 -3.43
CA PRO A 10 0.01 15.51 -3.32
C PRO A 10 -0.69 15.02 -4.58
N GLY A 11 0.01 14.16 -5.32
CA GLY A 11 -0.48 13.52 -6.53
C GLY A 11 -1.61 12.53 -6.24
N PRO A 12 -2.23 11.96 -7.27
CA PRO A 12 -3.24 10.93 -7.09
C PRO A 12 -2.63 9.69 -6.41
N LEU A 13 -3.33 9.14 -5.41
CA LEU A 13 -2.99 7.86 -4.79
C LEU A 13 -3.67 6.72 -5.54
N LEU A 14 -2.97 5.60 -5.67
CA LEU A 14 -3.45 4.38 -6.34
C LEU A 14 -3.41 3.20 -5.37
N PHE A 15 -4.57 2.84 -4.82
CA PHE A 15 -4.71 1.69 -3.93
C PHE A 15 -5.11 0.46 -4.74
N SER A 16 -4.35 -0.64 -4.66
CA SER A 16 -4.75 -1.89 -5.33
C SER A 16 -6.07 -2.41 -4.76
N LEU A 17 -6.95 -2.91 -5.62
CA LEU A 17 -8.21 -3.53 -5.25
C LEU A 17 -8.16 -5.06 -5.25
N HIS A 18 -6.98 -5.67 -5.38
CA HIS A 18 -6.83 -7.14 -5.48
C HIS A 18 -7.41 -7.90 -4.28
N ASN A 19 -7.31 -7.31 -3.09
CA ASN A 19 -7.84 -7.82 -1.83
C ASN A 19 -9.29 -7.35 -1.55
N THR A 20 -9.95 -6.75 -2.54
CA THR A 20 -11.29 -6.19 -2.40
C THR A 20 -12.26 -6.99 -3.23
N GLU A 21 -13.43 -7.26 -2.66
CA GLU A 21 -14.51 -7.98 -3.31
C GLU A 21 -15.72 -7.06 -3.49
N LEU A 22 -16.46 -7.29 -4.58
CA LEU A 22 -17.82 -6.79 -4.71
C LEU A 22 -18.79 -7.74 -4.01
N VAL A 23 -19.54 -7.18 -3.06
CA VAL A 23 -20.50 -7.93 -2.26
C VAL A 23 -21.76 -8.18 -3.08
N LYS A 24 -22.13 -9.44 -3.24
CA LYS A 24 -23.36 -9.82 -3.96
C LYS A 24 -24.53 -10.05 -3.01
N PRO A 25 -25.75 -9.62 -3.35
CA PRO A 25 -26.92 -9.84 -2.49
C PRO A 25 -27.26 -11.32 -2.24
N GLU A 26 -27.08 -12.20 -3.24
CA GLU A 26 -27.60 -13.58 -3.22
C GLU A 26 -26.56 -14.65 -3.57
N GLY A 27 -25.28 -14.46 -3.23
CA GLY A 27 -24.28 -15.47 -3.53
C GLY A 27 -22.87 -15.12 -3.05
N ALA A 28 -21.88 -15.86 -3.56
CA ALA A 28 -20.49 -15.60 -3.27
C ALA A 28 -20.06 -14.22 -3.80
N ASN A 29 -19.24 -13.51 -3.01
CA ASN A 29 -18.65 -12.25 -3.40
C ASN A 29 -17.79 -12.41 -4.67
N PHE A 30 -17.64 -11.33 -5.43
CA PHE A 30 -16.83 -11.32 -6.64
C PHE A 30 -15.47 -10.65 -6.37
N PRO A 31 -14.35 -11.38 -6.44
CA PRO A 31 -13.03 -10.79 -6.25
C PRO A 31 -12.71 -9.83 -7.40
N LEU A 32 -12.15 -8.68 -7.07
CA LEU A 32 -11.74 -7.72 -8.08
C LEU A 32 -10.39 -8.13 -8.71
N PRO A 33 -10.21 -7.93 -10.03
CA PRO A 33 -8.94 -8.21 -10.69
C PRO A 33 -7.76 -7.46 -10.06
N ALA A 34 -6.60 -8.13 -9.98
CA ALA A 34 -5.37 -7.59 -9.41
C ALA A 34 -4.85 -6.29 -10.06
N ARG A 35 -5.32 -5.97 -11.28
CA ARG A 35 -4.95 -4.76 -12.04
C ARG A 35 -5.98 -3.63 -11.92
N LEU A 36 -6.95 -3.76 -11.02
CA LEU A 36 -7.82 -2.65 -10.65
C LEU A 36 -7.24 -1.88 -9.47
N PHE A 37 -7.34 -0.57 -9.57
CA PHE A 37 -6.91 0.36 -8.54
C PHE A 37 -8.03 1.33 -8.22
N LEU A 38 -8.11 1.72 -6.96
CA LEU A 38 -8.88 2.84 -6.52
C LEU A 38 -7.99 4.08 -6.58
N ARG A 39 -8.30 4.98 -7.53
CA ARG A 39 -7.62 6.27 -7.65
C ARG A 39 -8.33 7.29 -6.79
N THR A 40 -7.58 7.92 -5.89
CA THR A 40 -8.07 9.03 -5.09
C THR A 40 -7.20 10.27 -5.31
N ALA A 41 -7.80 11.45 -5.29
CA ALA A 41 -7.07 12.71 -5.37
C ALA A 41 -7.81 13.80 -4.59
N PRO A 42 -7.12 14.76 -3.97
CA PRO A 42 -7.75 15.86 -3.25
C PRO A 42 -8.76 16.61 -4.13
N GLY A 43 -9.99 16.79 -3.63
CA GLY A 43 -11.04 17.52 -4.34
C GLY A 43 -11.62 16.82 -5.58
N GLN A 44 -11.21 15.58 -5.88
CA GLN A 44 -11.74 14.80 -6.99
C GLN A 44 -12.54 13.59 -6.51
N PRO A 45 -13.55 13.14 -7.27
CA PRO A 45 -14.24 11.90 -6.95
C PRO A 45 -13.27 10.71 -7.04
N THR A 46 -13.39 9.79 -6.10
CA THR A 46 -12.74 8.48 -6.18
C THR A 46 -13.20 7.72 -7.43
N LEU A 47 -12.23 7.16 -8.17
CA LEU A 47 -12.48 6.40 -9.40
C LEU A 47 -11.86 5.01 -9.33
N ILE A 48 -12.53 4.03 -9.93
CA ILE A 48 -11.90 2.74 -10.21
C ILE A 48 -11.20 2.85 -11.57
N VAL A 49 -9.92 2.48 -11.61
CA VAL A 49 -9.10 2.50 -12.82
C VAL A 49 -8.50 1.11 -13.06
N ALA A 50 -8.38 0.73 -14.31
CA ALA A 50 -7.68 -0.47 -14.74
C ALA A 50 -6.28 -0.10 -15.24
N LEU A 51 -5.28 -0.88 -14.85
CA LEU A 51 -3.91 -0.73 -15.32
C LEU A 51 -3.63 -1.69 -16.48
N CYS A 52 -3.26 -1.12 -17.62
CA CYS A 52 -2.81 -1.90 -18.76
C CYS A 52 -1.36 -2.36 -18.53
N GLY A 53 -1.17 -3.65 -18.28
CA GLY A 53 0.15 -4.20 -17.95
C GLY A 53 1.17 -4.17 -19.09
N THR A 54 0.76 -3.89 -20.34
CA THR A 54 1.69 -3.75 -21.48
C THR A 54 2.12 -2.32 -21.71
N THR A 55 1.28 -1.33 -21.39
CA THR A 55 1.56 0.09 -21.65
C THR A 55 1.83 0.90 -20.38
N GLY A 56 1.54 0.35 -19.19
CA GLY A 56 1.60 1.09 -17.92
C GLY A 56 0.50 2.15 -17.76
N GLN A 57 -0.43 2.25 -18.72
CA GLN A 57 -1.46 3.28 -18.73
C GLN A 57 -2.66 2.90 -17.85
N LEU A 58 -3.26 3.93 -17.23
CA LEU A 58 -4.47 3.80 -16.41
C LEU A 58 -5.71 4.25 -17.17
N PHE A 59 -6.77 3.45 -17.09
CA PHE A 59 -8.05 3.71 -17.75
C PHE A 59 -9.19 3.70 -16.72
N PRO A 60 -10.00 4.76 -16.62
CA PRO A 60 -11.18 4.73 -15.76
C PRO A 60 -12.18 3.69 -16.26
N THR A 61 -12.84 3.02 -15.34
CA THR A 61 -13.93 2.08 -15.65
C THR A 61 -15.06 2.25 -14.65
N THR A 62 -16.30 2.08 -15.12
CA THR A 62 -17.51 2.12 -14.31
C THR A 62 -18.07 0.72 -14.01
N THR A 63 -17.47 -0.34 -14.58
CA THR A 63 -17.96 -1.73 -14.46
C THR A 63 -18.15 -2.17 -13.01
N TYR A 64 -17.38 -1.60 -12.08
CA TYR A 64 -17.34 -1.99 -10.67
C TYR A 64 -17.87 -0.91 -9.74
N ASP A 65 -18.51 0.15 -10.25
CA ASP A 65 -18.92 1.31 -9.43
C ASP A 65 -20.10 1.02 -8.48
N HIS A 66 -20.88 -0.03 -8.76
CA HIS A 66 -22.16 -0.25 -8.10
C HIS A 66 -22.05 -0.72 -6.64
N GLY A 67 -20.85 -1.10 -6.16
CA GLY A 67 -20.65 -1.59 -4.80
C GLY A 67 -21.66 -2.69 -4.42
N PRO A 68 -21.84 -2.94 -3.12
CA PRO A 68 -20.94 -2.58 -2.03
C PRO A 68 -19.59 -3.29 -2.17
N PHE A 69 -18.57 -2.74 -1.52
CA PHE A 69 -17.21 -3.27 -1.52
C PHE A 69 -16.88 -3.86 -0.16
N GLN A 70 -16.05 -4.89 -0.12
CA GLN A 70 -15.52 -5.43 1.12
C GLN A 70 -14.04 -5.74 0.92
N VAL A 71 -13.19 -5.22 1.80
CA VAL A 71 -11.81 -5.71 1.87
C VAL A 71 -11.85 -7.09 2.52
N VAL A 72 -11.16 -8.08 1.96
CA VAL A 72 -11.14 -9.46 2.46
C VAL A 72 -10.73 -9.47 3.94
N GLY A 73 -11.58 -10.05 4.80
CA GLY A 73 -11.38 -10.06 6.25
C GLY A 73 -11.66 -8.75 6.98
N GLY A 74 -12.04 -7.69 6.25
CA GLY A 74 -12.27 -6.35 6.75
C GLY A 74 -13.74 -5.89 6.68
N GLN A 75 -13.91 -4.58 6.82
CA GLN A 75 -15.21 -3.92 6.81
C GLN A 75 -15.81 -3.83 5.39
N ARG A 76 -17.14 -3.76 5.32
CA ARG A 76 -17.91 -3.47 4.12
C ARG A 76 -18.15 -1.96 3.97
N TYR A 77 -18.03 -1.47 2.75
CA TYR A 77 -18.21 -0.07 2.34
C TYR A 77 -19.34 -0.01 1.31
N ALA A 78 -20.27 0.93 1.47
CA ALA A 78 -21.42 1.02 0.58
C ALA A 78 -21.01 1.55 -0.80
N THR A 79 -20.02 2.45 -0.84
CA THR A 79 -19.59 3.13 -2.06
C THR A 79 -18.06 3.11 -2.21
N ARG A 80 -17.58 3.31 -3.44
CA ARG A 80 -16.15 3.47 -3.72
C ARG A 80 -15.59 4.74 -3.06
N GLN A 81 -16.42 5.76 -2.83
CA GLN A 81 -16.06 6.98 -2.10
C GLN A 81 -15.71 6.65 -0.65
N GLU A 82 -16.54 5.86 0.03
CA GLU A 82 -16.28 5.40 1.40
C GLU A 82 -15.02 4.53 1.49
N LEU A 83 -14.85 3.59 0.56
CA LEU A 83 -13.62 2.78 0.48
C LEU A 83 -12.38 3.65 0.25
N GLY A 84 -12.49 4.68 -0.61
CA GLY A 84 -11.41 5.62 -0.88
C GLY A 84 -11.05 6.46 0.36
N ALA A 85 -12.05 6.96 1.08
CA ALA A 85 -11.84 7.70 2.32
C ALA A 85 -11.16 6.82 3.39
N TYR A 86 -11.53 5.55 3.47
CA TYR A 86 -10.86 4.58 4.34
C TYR A 86 -9.37 4.45 3.99
N PHE A 87 -9.04 4.13 2.74
CA PHE A 87 -7.63 3.97 2.35
C PHE A 87 -6.82 5.26 2.48
N GLN A 88 -7.41 6.43 2.20
CA GLN A 88 -6.75 7.72 2.44
C GLN A 88 -6.46 7.95 3.92
N SER A 89 -7.41 7.62 4.80
CA SER A 89 -7.20 7.73 6.25
C SER A 89 -6.08 6.80 6.72
N GLN A 90 -6.06 5.55 6.26
CA GLN A 90 -4.99 4.60 6.59
C GLN A 90 -3.63 5.06 6.04
N HIS A 91 -3.58 5.54 4.80
CA HIS A 91 -2.37 6.08 4.18
C HIS A 91 -1.80 7.28 4.94
N THR A 92 -2.67 8.20 5.38
CA THR A 92 -2.25 9.34 6.21
C THR A 92 -1.67 8.88 7.56
N GLY A 93 -2.26 7.83 8.15
CA GLY A 93 -1.84 7.27 9.42
C GLY A 93 -0.66 6.29 9.36
N MET A 94 -0.20 5.90 8.18
CA MET A 94 0.76 4.79 8.08
C MET A 94 2.21 5.20 8.42
N ARG A 95 2.53 6.50 8.44
CA ARG A 95 3.87 6.96 8.80
C ARG A 95 4.18 6.58 10.25
N PRO A 96 5.31 5.89 10.50
CA PRO A 96 5.65 5.41 11.82
C PRO A 96 5.93 6.56 12.80
N ALA A 97 5.51 6.37 14.04
CA ALA A 97 5.94 7.21 15.16
C ALA A 97 7.45 7.08 15.40
N GLN A 98 8.02 8.03 16.13
CA GLN A 98 9.45 7.99 16.47
C GLN A 98 9.80 6.71 17.25
N GLY A 99 10.80 5.98 16.76
CA GLY A 99 11.27 4.73 17.39
C GLY A 99 10.32 3.54 17.20
N ALA A 100 9.42 3.60 16.21
CA ALA A 100 8.54 2.50 15.84
C ALA A 100 8.59 2.20 14.34
N ALA A 101 8.10 1.03 13.96
CA ALA A 101 7.69 0.69 12.61
C ALA A 101 6.17 0.67 12.52
N THR A 102 5.62 0.83 11.33
CA THR A 102 4.21 0.56 11.05
C THR A 102 4.11 -0.69 10.20
N LEU A 103 3.40 -1.70 10.68
CA LEU A 103 2.96 -2.84 9.87
C LEU A 103 1.77 -2.40 9.03
N LEU A 104 1.93 -2.51 7.71
CA LEU A 104 0.91 -2.33 6.69
C LEU A 104 0.37 -3.72 6.35
N ALA A 105 -0.81 -4.05 6.86
CA ALA A 105 -1.41 -5.35 6.59
C ALA A 105 -2.07 -5.40 5.20
N VAL A 106 -2.24 -6.61 4.68
CA VAL A 106 -2.87 -6.83 3.37
C VAL A 106 -4.34 -6.48 3.34
N ASP A 107 -5.01 -6.29 4.48
CA ASP A 107 -6.40 -5.81 4.58
C ASP A 107 -6.48 -4.28 4.60
N GLY A 108 -5.35 -3.57 4.42
CA GLY A 108 -5.28 -2.12 4.47
C GLY A 108 -5.24 -1.53 5.89
N SER A 109 -5.27 -2.36 6.94
CA SER A 109 -5.06 -1.89 8.31
C SER A 109 -3.60 -1.55 8.59
N THR A 110 -3.40 -0.69 9.58
CA THR A 110 -2.08 -0.30 10.07
C THR A 110 -1.92 -0.69 11.54
N ARG A 111 -0.71 -1.11 11.93
CA ARG A 111 -0.40 -1.46 13.32
C ARG A 111 1.01 -1.02 13.68
N GLU A 112 1.15 -0.31 14.81
CA GLU A 112 2.47 0.02 15.34
C GLU A 112 3.21 -1.24 15.82
N VAL A 113 4.49 -1.34 15.48
CA VAL A 113 5.42 -2.35 15.98
C VAL A 113 6.63 -1.63 16.56
N ARG A 114 7.08 -2.04 17.74
CA ARG A 114 8.25 -1.44 18.41
C ARG A 114 9.40 -2.44 18.51
N PRO A 115 10.67 -2.00 18.53
CA PRO A 115 11.80 -2.86 18.85
C PRO A 115 11.61 -3.59 20.17
N ASP A 116 12.23 -4.76 20.31
CA ASP A 116 12.20 -5.51 21.57
C ASP A 116 12.66 -4.66 22.76
N LYS A 117 12.13 -4.97 23.95
CA LYS A 117 12.40 -4.21 25.18
C LYS A 117 13.90 -3.97 25.39
N GLY A 118 14.27 -2.70 25.55
CA GLY A 118 15.66 -2.27 25.76
C GLY A 118 16.47 -2.07 24.48
N ARG A 119 15.90 -2.33 23.30
CA ARG A 119 16.54 -2.05 22.00
C ARG A 119 16.07 -0.71 21.42
N LYS A 120 16.96 -0.07 20.66
CA LYS A 120 16.67 1.15 19.89
C LYS A 120 16.36 0.88 18.41
N SER A 121 16.68 -0.31 17.93
CA SER A 121 16.55 -0.74 16.54
C SER A 121 16.04 -2.18 16.46
N PHE A 122 15.45 -2.52 15.32
CA PHE A 122 14.94 -3.85 15.02
C PHE A 122 16.07 -4.81 14.67
N GLY A 123 16.02 -6.02 15.22
CA GLY A 123 16.88 -7.11 14.78
C GLY A 123 16.21 -7.94 13.69
N LEU A 124 17.00 -8.60 12.84
CA LEU A 124 16.52 -9.44 11.74
C LEU A 124 15.49 -10.50 12.16
N ALA A 125 15.70 -11.17 13.30
CA ALA A 125 14.75 -12.16 13.82
C ALA A 125 13.38 -11.56 14.15
N GLN A 126 13.36 -10.34 14.69
CA GLN A 126 12.12 -9.64 15.02
C GLN A 126 11.37 -9.22 13.76
N LEU A 127 12.08 -8.71 12.73
CA LEU A 127 11.49 -8.34 11.44
C LEU A 127 10.83 -9.53 10.75
N ARG A 128 11.54 -10.65 10.69
CA ARG A 128 11.03 -11.93 10.16
C ARG A 128 9.79 -12.41 10.91
N ALA A 129 9.84 -12.40 12.24
CA ALA A 129 8.69 -12.78 13.06
C ALA A 129 7.47 -11.86 12.85
N ALA A 130 7.69 -10.55 12.72
CA ALA A 130 6.62 -9.59 12.49
C ALA A 130 5.94 -9.75 11.13
N LEU A 131 6.67 -10.24 10.12
CA LEU A 131 6.16 -10.52 8.78
C LEU A 131 5.74 -11.99 8.58
N ALA A 132 5.98 -12.86 9.56
CA ALA A 132 5.84 -14.31 9.46
C ALA A 132 6.59 -14.90 8.23
N ALA A 133 7.82 -14.42 8.00
CA ALA A 133 8.63 -14.75 6.83
C ALA A 133 9.98 -15.38 7.20
N ASP A 134 10.48 -16.30 6.37
CA ASP A 134 11.80 -16.92 6.54
C ASP A 134 12.93 -16.01 6.07
N TYR A 135 12.68 -15.26 4.99
CA TYR A 135 13.57 -14.28 4.38
C TYR A 135 12.85 -12.94 4.20
N ILE A 136 13.62 -11.86 4.26
CA ILE A 136 13.09 -10.51 4.04
C ILE A 136 13.91 -9.80 2.98
N ASP A 137 13.24 -8.95 2.22
CA ASP A 137 13.85 -7.95 1.37
C ASP A 137 13.67 -6.57 2.01
N VAL A 138 14.65 -5.69 1.77
CA VAL A 138 14.67 -4.32 2.31
C VAL A 138 14.84 -3.36 1.15
N HIS A 139 13.79 -2.59 0.89
CA HIS A 139 13.81 -1.54 -0.11
C HIS A 139 14.00 -0.17 0.55
N CYS A 140 15.00 0.57 0.08
CA CYS A 140 15.33 1.92 0.54
C CYS A 140 15.02 2.94 -0.57
N PRO A 141 13.88 3.64 -0.53
CA PRO A 141 13.58 4.73 -1.46
C PRO A 141 14.69 5.77 -1.47
N GLN A 142 15.19 6.09 -2.67
CA GLN A 142 16.26 7.06 -2.87
C GLN A 142 15.74 8.48 -3.14
N HIS A 143 14.43 8.64 -3.31
CA HIS A 143 13.77 9.91 -3.63
C HIS A 143 12.30 9.86 -3.20
N GLY A 144 11.62 11.00 -3.30
CA GLY A 144 10.18 11.09 -3.07
C GLY A 144 9.79 11.17 -1.58
N PRO A 145 8.49 11.01 -1.26
CA PRO A 145 7.97 11.28 0.08
C PRO A 145 8.42 10.30 1.17
N TYR A 146 9.09 9.21 0.77
CA TYR A 146 9.61 8.15 1.63
C TYR A 146 11.16 8.09 1.63
N GLU A 147 11.85 9.12 1.15
CA GLU A 147 13.29 9.26 1.34
C GLU A 147 13.63 9.20 2.85
N GLY A 148 14.61 8.37 3.22
CA GLY A 148 14.97 8.11 4.62
C GLY A 148 14.11 7.08 5.36
N TYR A 149 13.09 6.52 4.70
CA TYR A 149 12.37 5.34 5.17
C TYR A 149 12.90 4.07 4.50
N ILE A 150 12.46 2.92 5.01
CA ILE A 150 12.65 1.61 4.40
C ILE A 150 11.34 0.84 4.42
N PHE A 151 11.12 0.06 3.37
CA PHE A 151 10.08 -0.96 3.30
C PHE A 151 10.74 -2.31 3.53
N VAL A 152 10.27 -3.06 4.52
CA VAL A 152 10.69 -4.44 4.77
C VAL A 152 9.52 -5.35 4.48
N PHE A 153 9.73 -6.33 3.62
CA PHE A 153 8.69 -7.28 3.22
C PHE A 153 9.29 -8.66 3.03
N ASP A 154 8.44 -9.67 3.00
CA ASP A 154 8.83 -11.04 2.69
C ASP A 154 9.48 -11.10 1.30
N ASP A 155 10.70 -11.65 1.17
CA ASP A 155 11.36 -11.80 -0.14
C ASP A 155 10.63 -12.85 -1.00
N GLU A 156 9.92 -13.79 -0.37
CA GLU A 156 8.96 -14.66 -1.06
C GLU A 156 7.69 -13.90 -1.48
N GLY A 157 7.51 -12.64 -1.08
CA GLY A 157 6.42 -11.79 -1.54
C GLY A 157 6.49 -11.42 -3.03
N LYS A 158 7.65 -11.64 -3.67
CA LYS A 158 7.76 -11.64 -5.14
C LYS A 158 7.04 -12.83 -5.79
N ASN A 159 6.65 -13.83 -5.00
CA ASN A 159 5.87 -14.97 -5.44
C ASN A 159 4.39 -14.56 -5.58
N ARG A 160 3.77 -14.85 -6.72
CA ARG A 160 2.41 -14.38 -7.13
C ARG A 160 1.25 -14.88 -6.24
N ARG A 161 1.54 -15.49 -5.10
CA ARG A 161 0.54 -16.11 -4.21
C ARG A 161 0.08 -15.19 -3.09
N LEU A 162 0.85 -14.16 -2.75
CA LEU A 162 0.44 -13.22 -1.71
C LEU A 162 -0.54 -12.17 -2.26
N PRO A 163 -1.55 -11.76 -1.47
CA PRO A 163 -2.40 -10.63 -1.82
C PRO A 163 -1.57 -9.35 -2.01
N ILE A 164 -1.99 -8.48 -2.94
CA ILE A 164 -1.34 -7.17 -3.15
C ILE A 164 -1.70 -6.26 -1.97
N ASN A 165 -0.69 -5.59 -1.42
CA ASN A 165 -0.85 -4.66 -0.31
C ASN A 165 -1.30 -3.28 -0.84
N PRO A 166 -2.51 -2.81 -0.51
CA PRO A 166 -3.03 -1.56 -1.07
C PRO A 166 -2.22 -0.33 -0.64
N LEU A 167 -1.78 -0.28 0.63
CA LEU A 167 -1.04 0.88 1.17
C LEU A 167 0.40 0.91 0.68
N ALA A 168 1.10 -0.22 0.73
CA ALA A 168 2.48 -0.30 0.27
C ALA A 168 2.57 -0.06 -1.25
N THR A 169 1.59 -0.54 -2.03
CA THR A 169 1.53 -0.26 -3.47
C THR A 169 1.25 1.22 -3.76
N ALA A 170 0.39 1.87 -2.99
CA ALA A 170 0.18 3.33 -3.13
C ALA A 170 1.47 4.11 -2.83
N ALA A 171 2.17 3.77 -1.73
CA ALA A 171 3.45 4.37 -1.37
C ALA A 171 4.55 4.11 -2.42
N TRP A 172 4.52 2.92 -3.04
CA TRP A 172 5.41 2.56 -4.14
C TRP A 172 5.20 3.48 -5.34
N TYR A 173 3.96 3.73 -5.76
CA TYR A 173 3.67 4.62 -6.89
C TYR A 173 3.87 6.11 -6.60
N GLU A 174 3.81 6.54 -5.34
CA GLU A 174 4.25 7.89 -4.97
C GLU A 174 5.77 8.06 -5.08
N THR A 175 6.53 7.00 -4.75
CA THR A 175 7.98 6.98 -4.93
C THR A 175 8.37 6.85 -6.40
N TYR A 176 7.68 5.94 -7.11
CA TYR A 176 7.94 5.55 -8.50
C TYR A 176 6.68 5.72 -9.35
N PRO A 177 6.34 6.95 -9.78
CA PRO A 177 5.18 7.19 -10.62
C PRO A 177 5.22 6.39 -11.92
N LEU A 178 4.08 5.79 -12.30
CA LEU A 178 3.93 4.98 -13.52
C LEU A 178 4.33 5.71 -14.82
N GLU A 179 4.26 7.04 -14.82
CA GLU A 179 4.61 7.92 -15.93
C GLU A 179 6.12 7.97 -16.19
N HIS A 180 6.92 7.61 -15.18
CA HIS A 180 8.38 7.76 -15.19
C HIS A 180 9.11 6.43 -15.00
N TYR A 181 8.47 5.45 -14.35
CA TYR A 181 9.08 4.18 -13.99
C TYR A 181 8.32 3.00 -14.63
N SER A 182 9.06 2.15 -15.33
CA SER A 182 8.59 0.92 -15.97
C SER A 182 9.65 -0.18 -15.73
N PRO A 183 9.26 -1.43 -15.41
CA PRO A 183 7.93 -2.02 -15.49
C PRO A 183 7.00 -1.67 -14.31
N VAL A 184 5.73 -2.06 -14.45
CA VAL A 184 4.70 -1.95 -13.41
C VAL A 184 5.00 -2.93 -12.28
N ASP A 185 5.43 -2.40 -11.14
CA ASP A 185 5.62 -3.16 -9.91
C ASP A 185 4.51 -2.89 -8.89
N VAL A 186 4.12 -3.94 -8.18
CA VAL A 186 3.19 -3.90 -7.04
C VAL A 186 3.85 -4.56 -5.85
N VAL A 187 3.48 -4.13 -4.65
CA VAL A 187 4.01 -4.70 -3.41
C VAL A 187 2.99 -5.67 -2.84
N ALA A 188 3.38 -6.92 -2.63
CA ALA A 188 2.51 -7.97 -2.10
C ALA A 188 2.90 -8.37 -0.67
N GLY A 189 1.92 -8.91 0.05
CA GLY A 189 2.09 -9.35 1.45
C GLY A 189 2.12 -8.20 2.47
N PRO A 190 2.21 -8.52 3.77
CA PRO A 190 2.42 -7.52 4.80
C PRO A 190 3.76 -6.80 4.61
N VAL A 191 3.82 -5.52 4.98
CA VAL A 191 5.02 -4.69 4.84
C VAL A 191 5.26 -3.92 6.13
N LEU A 192 6.51 -3.86 6.60
CA LEU A 192 6.91 -2.93 7.65
C LEU A 192 7.48 -1.66 7.01
N LEU A 193 6.93 -0.51 7.38
CA LEU A 193 7.48 0.80 7.06
C LEU A 193 8.17 1.36 8.31
N MET A 194 9.45 1.71 8.20
CA MET A 194 10.21 2.32 9.30
C MET A 194 11.26 3.31 8.78
N LYS A 195 11.86 4.11 9.66
CA LYS A 195 13.03 4.93 9.29
C LYS A 195 14.26 4.05 9.10
N SER A 196 15.15 4.43 8.20
CA SER A 196 16.35 3.62 7.88
C SER A 196 17.29 3.41 9.07
N ASP A 197 17.37 4.39 9.99
CA ASP A 197 18.17 4.32 11.22
C ASP A 197 17.66 3.29 12.25
N MET A 198 16.48 2.73 12.02
CA MET A 198 15.89 1.70 12.87
C MET A 198 16.30 0.28 12.51
N LEU A 199 16.98 0.08 11.39
CA LEU A 199 17.54 -1.22 10.99
C LEU A 199 18.98 -1.36 11.52
N ARG A 200 19.34 -2.56 12.00
CA ARG A 200 20.69 -2.87 12.49
C ARG A 200 21.28 -4.10 11.80
#